data_AF-A0A813ZZ25-F1
#
_entry.id   AF-A0A813ZZ25-F1
#
_cell.length_a   1.000
_cell.length_b   1.000
_cell.length_c   1.000
_cell.angle_alpha   90.00
_cell.angle_beta   90.00
_cell.angle_gamma   90.00
#
_symmetry.space_group_name_H-M   'P 1'
#
loop_
_entity.id
_entity.type
_entity.pdbx_description
1 polymer ?
#
loop_
_entity_poly.entity_id
_entity_poly.type
_entity_poly.pdbx_seq_one_letter_code
_entity_poly.pdbx_strand_id
1 'polypeptide(L)'
;MPKKNKPKRVVLTEEMMMIEYEESSKVSVMGFTLADEDMILVSNVLKKLGDLATVRLASISIGDEGMKYVVEGLRNITTLVEIILANTGLESESTLTELRLTMNTIGDEGAQYLCDLLQNTTTLTTLQIGNNDIGEEGIRHFADALKNNKTITTLDLNTNRIKDEGARYLGDALRDNTTLNELNLGSSEIEAEGARLLGDGLRNNKSLTSLKLAGNSIKDEGVQHLLNALENNIILNDLDLARTEFEDGGKKAIDDYVKKTGHTVFTDRDF
;
A
#
# COMPACT_ATOMS: atom_id res chain seq x y z
N MET A 1 29.99 13.90 19.36
CA MET A 1 28.59 13.54 19.10
C MET A 1 28.12 14.36 17.91
N PRO A 2 27.60 13.77 16.83
CA PRO A 2 27.01 14.58 15.76
C PRO A 2 25.79 15.30 16.36
N LYS A 3 25.75 16.63 16.20
CA LYS A 3 24.60 17.43 16.61
C LYS A 3 23.40 16.94 15.82
N LYS A 4 22.41 16.33 16.48
CA LYS A 4 21.08 16.14 15.89
C LYS A 4 20.51 17.55 15.67
N ASN A 5 20.58 18.04 14.43
CA ASN A 5 19.88 19.26 14.04
C ASN A 5 18.37 19.00 14.20
N LYS A 6 17.65 19.96 14.78
CA LYS A 6 16.20 19.86 14.98
C LYS A 6 15.48 20.02 13.63
N PRO A 7 14.32 19.36 13.42
CA PRO A 7 13.46 19.55 12.25
C PRO A 7 13.16 21.03 12.00
N LYS A 8 13.12 21.45 10.72
CA LYS A 8 12.58 22.77 10.36
C LYS A 8 11.05 22.66 10.31
N ARG A 9 10.35 23.39 11.17
CA ARG A 9 8.88 23.40 11.16
C ARG A 9 8.39 24.44 10.16
N VAL A 10 7.62 24.02 9.17
CA VAL A 10 6.91 24.96 8.29
C VAL A 10 5.51 25.11 8.89
N VAL A 11 5.35 26.17 9.67
CA VAL A 11 4.05 26.55 10.24
C VAL A 11 3.31 27.37 9.19
N LEU A 12 2.13 26.90 8.77
CA LEU A 12 1.24 27.66 7.90
C LEU A 12 0.02 28.04 8.74
N THR A 13 -0.15 29.33 9.01
CA THR A 13 -1.29 29.92 9.73
C THR A 13 -2.48 30.07 8.77
N GLU A 14 -3.77 30.01 9.18
CA GLU A 14 -4.40 30.72 10.32
C GLU A 14 -5.03 29.87 11.44
N GLU A 15 -5.04 28.54 11.39
CA GLU A 15 -5.41 27.70 12.55
C GLU A 15 -4.45 26.53 12.71
N MET A 16 -3.28 26.79 13.33
CA MET A 16 -2.35 25.79 13.90
C MET A 16 -2.03 24.52 13.06
N MET A 17 -2.01 24.58 11.73
CA MET A 17 -1.49 23.47 10.92
C MET A 17 0.04 23.47 10.97
N MET A 18 0.63 22.56 11.76
CA MET A 18 2.07 22.31 11.74
C MET A 18 2.39 21.25 10.68
N ILE A 19 2.95 21.68 9.54
CA ILE A 19 3.59 20.77 8.61
C ILE A 19 5.06 20.66 9.02
N GLU A 20 5.46 19.50 9.52
CA GLU A 20 6.87 19.25 9.82
C GLU A 20 7.61 18.96 8.51
N TYR A 21 8.58 19.81 8.16
CA TYR A 21 9.45 19.66 6.99
C TYR A 21 10.88 19.41 7.47
N GLU A 22 11.24 18.13 7.64
CA GLU A 22 12.62 17.79 7.99
C GLU A 22 13.57 18.17 6.84
N GLU A 23 14.86 18.40 7.14
CA GLU A 23 15.90 18.78 6.16
C GLU A 23 16.16 17.69 5.07
N SER A 24 15.26 16.72 4.88
CA SER A 24 15.46 15.48 4.14
C SER A 24 14.34 15.14 3.14
N SER A 25 13.70 16.11 2.50
CA SER A 25 12.69 15.82 1.46
C SER A 25 11.46 15.07 2.02
N LYS A 26 11.06 15.34 3.27
CA LYS A 26 9.93 14.66 3.93
C LYS A 26 8.87 15.65 4.39
N VAL A 27 7.61 15.33 4.12
CA VAL A 27 6.44 16.07 4.60
C VAL A 27 5.59 15.15 5.44
N SER A 28 5.26 15.57 6.66
CA SER A 28 4.37 14.82 7.55
C SER A 28 3.28 15.70 8.17
N VAL A 29 2.04 15.21 8.08
CA VAL A 29 0.87 15.73 8.77
C VAL A 29 0.21 14.55 9.48
N MET A 30 0.13 14.60 10.81
CA MET A 30 -0.40 13.50 11.63
C MET A 30 -1.15 13.98 12.85
N GLY A 31 -2.21 13.26 13.23
CA GLY A 31 -2.88 13.44 14.51
C GLY A 31 -3.68 14.75 14.64
N PHE A 32 -3.98 15.39 13.52
CA PHE A 32 -4.85 16.55 13.41
C PHE A 32 -6.04 16.17 12.54
N THR A 33 -7.27 16.38 13.01
CA THR A 33 -8.43 16.25 12.13
C THR A 33 -8.41 17.39 11.13
N LEU A 34 -8.22 17.08 9.84
CA LEU A 34 -8.32 18.03 8.74
C LEU A 34 -9.55 17.67 7.92
N ALA A 35 -10.34 18.67 7.54
CA ALA A 35 -11.40 18.46 6.58
C ALA A 35 -10.81 18.28 5.18
N ASP A 36 -11.57 17.66 4.29
CA ASP A 36 -11.17 17.50 2.88
C ASP A 36 -10.89 18.85 2.20
N GLU A 37 -11.62 19.90 2.58
CA GLU A 37 -11.42 21.26 2.08
C GLU A 37 -10.04 21.83 2.48
N ASP A 38 -9.49 21.44 3.64
CA ASP A 38 -8.17 21.88 4.10
C ASP A 38 -7.05 21.28 3.26
N MET A 39 -7.32 20.19 2.51
CA MET A 39 -6.32 19.56 1.65
C MET A 39 -5.89 20.45 0.49
N ILE A 40 -6.63 21.53 0.18
CA ILE A 40 -6.16 22.55 -0.76
C ILE A 40 -4.86 23.21 -0.27
N LEU A 41 -4.72 23.43 1.04
CA LEU A 41 -3.51 24.01 1.62
C LEU A 41 -2.35 23.03 1.52
N VAL A 42 -2.59 21.76 1.87
CA VAL A 42 -1.60 20.68 1.72
C VAL A 42 -1.16 20.54 0.27
N SER A 43 -2.11 20.52 -0.67
CA SER A 43 -1.85 20.49 -2.12
C SER A 43 -0.95 21.64 -2.56
N ASN A 44 -1.26 22.87 -2.14
CA ASN A 44 -0.46 24.05 -2.45
C ASN A 44 0.96 23.99 -1.89
N VAL A 45 1.15 23.31 -0.76
CA VAL A 45 2.47 23.05 -0.18
C VAL A 45 3.24 22.03 -1.01
N LEU A 46 2.61 20.88 -1.30
CA LEU A 46 3.22 19.83 -2.11
C LEU A 46 3.69 20.38 -3.47
N LYS A 47 2.87 21.20 -4.15
CA LYS A 47 3.23 21.84 -5.43
C LYS A 47 4.48 22.72 -5.39
N LYS A 48 4.86 23.24 -4.22
CA LYS A 48 6.03 24.12 -4.04
C LYS A 48 7.30 23.34 -3.66
N LEU A 49 7.18 22.07 -3.31
CA LEU A 49 8.28 21.23 -2.87
C LEU A 49 8.73 20.37 -4.06
N GLY A 50 9.92 20.63 -4.59
CA GLY A 50 10.41 19.96 -5.80
C GLY A 50 11.14 18.63 -5.56
N ASP A 51 11.70 18.44 -4.37
CA ASP A 51 12.44 17.24 -3.99
C ASP A 51 11.80 16.66 -2.72
N LEU A 52 10.84 15.75 -2.90
CA LEU A 52 10.17 15.03 -1.83
C LEU A 52 10.38 13.54 -2.00
N ALA A 53 10.98 12.90 -1.01
CA ALA A 53 11.16 11.45 -0.92
C ALA A 53 9.99 10.76 -0.22
N THR A 54 9.39 11.43 0.79
CA THR A 54 8.29 10.87 1.60
C THR A 54 7.19 11.89 1.85
N VAL A 55 5.94 11.47 1.63
CA VAL A 55 4.75 12.20 2.08
C VAL A 55 3.95 11.32 3.03
N ARG A 56 3.65 11.84 4.22
CA ARG A 56 2.86 11.16 5.25
C ARG A 56 1.68 12.02 5.67
N LEU A 57 0.47 11.53 5.40
CA LEU A 57 -0.81 12.14 5.77
C LEU A 57 -1.61 11.06 6.51
N ALA A 58 -1.37 10.89 7.81
CA ALA A 58 -1.90 9.74 8.57
C ALA A 58 -2.69 10.19 9.80
N SER A 59 -3.85 9.56 10.04
CA SER A 59 -4.73 9.96 11.15
C SER A 59 -5.17 11.42 11.04
N ILE A 60 -5.56 11.84 9.84
CA ILE A 60 -6.03 13.21 9.58
C ILE A 60 -7.46 13.28 9.03
N SER A 61 -8.15 12.15 8.92
CA SER A 61 -9.55 12.06 8.47
C SER A 61 -9.82 12.56 7.05
N ILE A 62 -8.83 12.42 6.14
CA ILE A 62 -9.06 12.71 4.72
C ILE A 62 -9.94 11.65 4.08
N GLY A 63 -10.97 12.08 3.37
CA GLY A 63 -11.82 11.29 2.50
C GLY A 63 -11.47 11.46 1.02
N ASP A 64 -12.41 11.10 0.17
CA ASP A 64 -12.22 11.04 -1.28
C ASP A 64 -12.00 12.42 -1.91
N GLU A 65 -12.74 13.44 -1.47
CA GLU A 65 -12.55 14.82 -1.93
C GLU A 65 -11.19 15.38 -1.48
N GLY A 66 -10.76 15.03 -0.27
CA GLY A 66 -9.43 15.38 0.22
C GLY A 66 -8.33 14.75 -0.64
N MET A 67 -8.51 13.48 -1.01
CA MET A 67 -7.58 12.74 -1.85
C MET A 67 -7.41 13.33 -3.24
N LYS A 68 -8.46 13.91 -3.83
CA LYS A 68 -8.37 14.65 -5.09
C LYS A 68 -7.36 15.80 -5.00
N TYR A 69 -7.41 16.60 -3.94
CA TYR A 69 -6.45 17.70 -3.73
C TYR A 69 -5.03 17.19 -3.46
N VAL A 70 -4.89 16.12 -2.68
CA VAL A 70 -3.59 15.47 -2.43
C VAL A 70 -2.98 15.01 -3.76
N VAL A 71 -3.73 14.27 -4.58
CA VAL A 71 -3.29 13.79 -5.89
C VAL A 71 -2.94 14.96 -6.81
N GLU A 72 -3.74 16.04 -6.84
CA GLU A 72 -3.40 17.24 -7.61
C GLU A 72 -2.08 17.88 -7.16
N GLY A 73 -1.81 17.85 -5.85
CA GLY A 73 -0.55 18.32 -5.29
C GLY A 73 0.64 17.46 -5.70
N LEU A 74 0.45 16.14 -5.68
CA LEU A 74 1.47 15.15 -6.04
C LEU A 74 1.73 15.09 -7.55
N ARG A 75 0.74 15.32 -8.40
CA ARG A 75 0.90 15.31 -9.87
C ARG A 75 2.01 16.24 -10.33
N ASN A 76 2.10 17.44 -9.77
CA ASN A 76 3.17 18.36 -10.17
C ASN A 76 4.56 17.83 -9.80
N ILE A 77 4.68 17.06 -8.73
CA ILE A 77 5.93 16.41 -8.32
C ILE A 77 6.22 15.24 -9.28
N THR A 78 5.28 14.32 -9.46
CA THR A 78 5.50 13.08 -10.24
C THR A 78 5.57 13.29 -11.76
N THR A 79 4.94 14.34 -12.31
CA THR A 79 4.83 14.59 -13.76
C THR A 79 5.94 15.51 -14.30
N LEU A 80 6.75 16.15 -13.44
CA LEU A 80 7.85 17.01 -13.88
C LEU A 80 8.99 16.23 -14.57
N VAL A 81 9.02 14.90 -14.43
CA VAL A 81 10.07 14.06 -15.04
C VAL A 81 9.95 14.02 -16.57
N GLU A 82 8.75 13.98 -17.17
CA GLU A 82 8.62 13.84 -18.63
C GLU A 82 8.80 15.14 -19.43
N ILE A 83 8.39 16.30 -18.88
CA ILE A 83 8.45 17.58 -19.62
C ILE A 83 9.83 18.25 -19.50
N ILE A 84 10.56 18.03 -18.39
CA ILE A 84 11.87 18.66 -18.16
C ILE A 84 13.01 17.91 -18.87
N LEU A 85 12.92 16.58 -18.99
CA LEU A 85 13.92 15.78 -19.70
C LEU A 85 13.99 16.11 -21.20
N ALA A 86 12.93 16.66 -21.79
CA ALA A 86 12.90 17.00 -23.20
C ALA A 86 13.58 18.35 -23.55
N ASN A 87 13.75 19.30 -22.61
CA ASN A 87 14.02 20.69 -23.00
C ASN A 87 14.99 21.54 -22.16
N THR A 88 15.53 21.11 -21.02
CA THR A 88 16.36 22.03 -20.20
C THR A 88 17.64 21.47 -19.60
N GLY A 89 17.88 20.15 -19.57
CA GLY A 89 19.09 19.61 -18.95
C GLY A 89 19.28 19.98 -17.47
N LEU A 90 18.19 20.35 -16.79
CA LEU A 90 18.13 20.63 -15.36
C LEU A 90 17.31 19.53 -14.71
N GLU A 91 17.91 18.71 -13.86
CA GLU A 91 17.25 17.65 -13.11
C GLU A 91 16.24 18.26 -12.12
N SER A 92 14.95 18.15 -12.45
CA SER A 92 13.88 18.14 -11.46
C SER A 92 13.49 16.68 -11.26
N GLU A 93 14.35 15.92 -10.57
CA GLU A 93 14.01 14.57 -10.14
C GLU A 93 13.03 14.67 -8.99
N SER A 94 11.74 14.47 -9.24
CA SER A 94 10.87 14.08 -8.15
C SER A 94 11.39 12.76 -7.59
N THR A 95 11.79 12.76 -6.32
CA THR A 95 12.34 11.60 -5.63
C THR A 95 11.26 10.83 -4.86
N LEU A 96 9.96 11.06 -5.09
CA LEU A 96 8.91 10.52 -4.23
C LEU A 96 8.89 9.00 -4.32
N THR A 97 9.46 8.36 -3.31
CA THR A 97 9.56 6.91 -3.19
C THR A 97 8.52 6.33 -2.24
N GLU A 98 8.01 7.14 -1.31
CA GLU A 98 7.12 6.67 -0.26
C GLU A 98 5.92 7.60 0.00
N LEU A 99 4.73 7.01 0.01
CA LEU A 99 3.48 7.69 0.34
C LEU A 99 2.74 6.92 1.43
N ARG A 100 2.41 7.60 2.53
CA ARG A 100 1.70 7.03 3.67
C ARG A 100 0.41 7.80 3.94
N LEU A 101 -0.71 7.09 3.84
CA LEU A 101 -2.09 7.58 3.92
C LEU A 101 -2.92 6.77 4.94
N THR A 102 -2.25 6.16 5.93
CA THR A 102 -2.88 5.23 6.87
C THR A 102 -3.81 5.91 7.86
N MET A 103 -4.88 5.23 8.29
CA MET A 103 -5.83 5.73 9.30
C MET A 103 -6.56 7.00 8.84
N ASN A 104 -7.17 6.96 7.67
CA ASN A 104 -8.05 8.04 7.19
C ASN A 104 -9.42 7.45 6.81
N THR A 105 -10.24 8.20 6.07
CA THR A 105 -11.58 7.78 5.64
C THR A 105 -11.66 7.72 4.12
N ILE A 106 -10.56 7.31 3.46
CA ILE A 106 -10.48 7.20 2.01
C ILE A 106 -11.33 6.02 1.56
N GLY A 107 -12.25 6.26 0.65
CA GLY A 107 -13.10 5.27 0.01
C GLY A 107 -12.62 4.91 -1.40
N ASP A 108 -13.53 4.31 -2.18
CA ASP A 108 -13.24 3.80 -3.52
C ASP A 108 -12.87 4.91 -4.52
N GLU A 109 -13.48 6.09 -4.41
CA GLU A 109 -13.22 7.21 -5.33
C GLU A 109 -11.84 7.83 -5.05
N GLY A 110 -11.46 7.99 -3.78
CA GLY A 110 -10.12 8.44 -3.40
C GLY A 110 -9.04 7.44 -3.79
N ALA A 111 -9.34 6.14 -3.68
CA ALA A 111 -8.48 5.07 -4.19
C ALA A 111 -8.32 5.16 -5.73
N GLN A 112 -9.40 5.46 -6.47
CA GLN A 112 -9.33 5.67 -7.92
C GLN A 112 -8.40 6.84 -8.27
N TYR A 113 -8.56 8.01 -7.63
CA TYR A 113 -7.67 9.15 -7.88
C TYR A 113 -6.20 8.81 -7.66
N LEU A 114 -5.91 8.04 -6.61
CA LEU A 114 -4.55 7.58 -6.32
C LEU A 114 -4.05 6.59 -7.37
N CYS A 115 -4.87 5.64 -7.82
CA CYS A 115 -4.51 4.68 -8.85
C CYS A 115 -4.22 5.35 -10.20
N ASP A 116 -4.99 6.39 -10.56
CA ASP A 116 -4.72 7.20 -11.75
C ASP A 116 -3.36 7.93 -11.67
N LEU A 117 -2.96 8.36 -10.47
CA LEU A 117 -1.63 8.90 -10.22
C LEU A 117 -0.55 7.81 -10.38
N LEU A 118 -0.78 6.61 -9.85
CA LEU A 118 0.17 5.49 -9.92
C LEU A 118 0.47 5.04 -11.35
N GLN A 119 -0.49 5.17 -12.27
CA GLN A 119 -0.28 4.81 -13.69
C GLN A 119 0.83 5.64 -14.35
N ASN A 120 1.07 6.87 -13.88
CA ASN A 120 2.05 7.80 -14.43
C ASN A 120 3.24 8.05 -13.50
N THR A 121 3.26 7.39 -12.33
CA THR A 121 4.31 7.58 -11.33
C THR A 121 5.38 6.49 -11.48
N THR A 122 6.63 6.90 -11.71
CA THR A 122 7.76 6.00 -11.96
C THR A 122 8.78 5.92 -10.82
N THR A 123 8.56 6.67 -9.74
CA THR A 123 9.51 6.75 -8.61
C THR A 123 8.95 6.15 -7.32
N LEU A 124 7.63 6.07 -7.19
CA LEU A 124 6.99 5.56 -5.99
C LEU A 124 7.17 4.04 -5.91
N THR A 125 7.78 3.60 -4.81
CA THR A 125 8.08 2.18 -4.52
C THR A 125 7.26 1.65 -3.35
N THR A 126 6.90 2.52 -2.40
CA THR A 126 6.15 2.15 -1.20
C THR A 126 4.87 2.97 -1.09
N LEU A 127 3.73 2.28 -0.98
CA LEU A 127 2.44 2.87 -0.68
C LEU A 127 1.82 2.20 0.54
N GLN A 128 1.53 2.99 1.59
CA GLN A 128 0.82 2.54 2.78
C GLN A 128 -0.53 3.27 2.87
N ILE A 129 -1.64 2.57 2.67
CA ILE A 129 -3.01 3.12 2.72
C ILE A 129 -3.95 2.25 3.56
N GLY A 130 -3.37 1.52 4.51
CA GLY A 130 -4.12 0.71 5.45
C GLY A 130 -5.00 1.53 6.42
N ASN A 131 -6.04 0.90 6.98
CA ASN A 131 -6.99 1.51 7.90
C ASN A 131 -7.74 2.69 7.24
N ASN A 132 -8.48 2.38 6.18
CA ASN A 132 -9.32 3.29 5.42
C ASN A 132 -10.66 2.59 5.11
N ASP A 133 -11.54 3.24 4.35
CA ASP A 133 -12.86 2.72 3.97
C ASP A 133 -12.89 2.20 2.52
N ILE A 134 -11.74 1.77 1.99
CA ILE A 134 -11.61 1.26 0.62
C ILE A 134 -12.29 -0.10 0.52
N GLY A 135 -13.26 -0.23 -0.37
CA GLY A 135 -13.99 -1.45 -0.67
C GLY A 135 -13.48 -2.18 -1.91
N GLU A 136 -14.24 -3.17 -2.35
CA GLU A 136 -13.90 -4.05 -3.48
C GLU A 136 -13.62 -3.26 -4.78
N GLU A 137 -14.35 -2.17 -5.05
CA GLU A 137 -14.15 -1.35 -6.24
C GLU A 137 -12.86 -0.52 -6.18
N GLY A 138 -12.53 0.07 -5.05
CA GLY A 138 -11.23 0.73 -4.85
C GLY A 138 -10.07 -0.25 -5.00
N ILE A 139 -10.23 -1.48 -4.53
CA ILE A 139 -9.25 -2.56 -4.73
C ILE A 139 -9.14 -2.97 -6.21
N ARG A 140 -10.24 -2.96 -6.97
CA ARG A 140 -10.20 -3.17 -8.43
C ARG A 140 -9.32 -2.12 -9.10
N HIS A 141 -9.41 -0.86 -8.70
CA HIS A 141 -8.53 0.20 -9.23
C HIS A 141 -7.06 -0.07 -8.93
N PHE A 142 -6.72 -0.53 -7.71
CA PHE A 142 -5.35 -0.94 -7.38
C PHE A 142 -4.88 -2.11 -8.24
N ALA A 143 -5.71 -3.14 -8.41
CA ALA A 143 -5.40 -4.28 -9.26
C ALA A 143 -5.12 -3.86 -10.71
N ASP A 144 -5.93 -2.95 -11.26
CA ASP A 144 -5.72 -2.43 -12.61
C ASP A 144 -4.44 -1.58 -12.72
N ALA A 145 -4.13 -0.76 -11.70
CA ALA A 145 -2.87 -0.02 -11.66
C ALA A 145 -1.65 -0.95 -11.57
N LEU A 146 -1.70 -2.02 -10.76
CA LEU A 146 -0.61 -2.98 -10.58
C LEU A 146 -0.26 -3.78 -11.85
N LYS A 147 -1.19 -3.93 -12.80
CA LYS A 147 -0.89 -4.58 -14.09
C LYS A 147 0.16 -3.80 -14.88
N ASN A 148 0.09 -2.46 -14.80
CA ASN A 148 0.91 -1.56 -15.61
C ASN A 148 2.04 -0.89 -14.82
N ASN A 149 1.84 -0.57 -13.55
CA ASN A 149 2.88 0.03 -12.71
C ASN A 149 4.00 -0.99 -12.46
N LYS A 150 5.25 -0.58 -12.73
CA LYS A 150 6.45 -1.40 -12.58
C LYS A 150 7.41 -0.88 -11.51
N THR A 151 6.91 -0.06 -10.57
CA THR A 151 7.76 0.62 -9.59
C THR A 151 7.36 0.33 -8.15
N ILE A 152 6.08 0.10 -7.88
CA ILE A 152 5.61 -0.27 -6.53
C ILE A 152 6.13 -1.67 -6.18
N THR A 153 6.95 -1.73 -5.14
CA THR A 153 7.48 -2.96 -4.55
C THR A 153 6.80 -3.32 -3.23
N THR A 154 6.21 -2.34 -2.54
CA THR A 154 5.54 -2.54 -1.24
C THR A 154 4.18 -1.84 -1.26
N LEU A 155 3.12 -2.61 -1.02
CA LEU A 155 1.74 -2.13 -0.93
C LEU A 155 1.09 -2.62 0.37
N ASP A 156 0.68 -1.67 1.21
CA ASP A 156 -0.06 -1.96 2.44
C ASP A 156 -1.51 -1.46 2.33
N LEU A 157 -2.44 -2.40 2.27
CA LEU A 157 -3.88 -2.22 2.16
C LEU A 157 -4.62 -2.79 3.39
N ASN A 158 -3.91 -3.08 4.48
CA ASN A 158 -4.51 -3.73 5.65
C ASN A 158 -5.69 -2.93 6.22
N THR A 159 -6.61 -3.59 6.92
CA THR A 159 -7.77 -2.92 7.55
C THR A 159 -8.56 -2.04 6.57
N ASN A 160 -8.83 -2.59 5.38
CA ASN A 160 -9.77 -2.07 4.40
C ASN A 160 -10.81 -3.17 4.09
N ARG A 161 -11.91 -2.84 3.42
CA ARG A 161 -13.01 -3.80 3.16
C ARG A 161 -12.78 -4.57 1.87
N ILE A 162 -11.63 -5.26 1.78
CA ILE A 162 -11.15 -5.93 0.56
C ILE A 162 -12.09 -7.07 0.16
N LYS A 163 -12.45 -7.93 1.12
CA LYS A 163 -13.33 -9.08 0.92
C LYS A 163 -12.83 -10.03 -0.18
N ASP A 164 -13.62 -11.05 -0.49
CA ASP A 164 -13.23 -12.07 -1.47
C ASP A 164 -13.16 -11.54 -2.90
N GLU A 165 -14.02 -10.59 -3.28
CA GLU A 165 -14.01 -10.03 -4.64
C GLU A 165 -12.81 -9.08 -4.85
N GLY A 166 -12.45 -8.28 -3.85
CA GLY A 166 -11.20 -7.51 -3.89
C GLY A 166 -9.97 -8.42 -3.95
N ALA A 167 -9.97 -9.51 -3.18
CA ALA A 167 -8.93 -10.53 -3.24
C ALA A 167 -8.82 -11.18 -4.63
N ARG A 168 -9.96 -11.41 -5.31
CA ARG A 168 -10.01 -11.86 -6.71
C ARG A 168 -9.29 -10.90 -7.65
N TYR A 169 -9.62 -9.61 -7.58
CA TYR A 169 -8.99 -8.59 -8.43
C TYR A 169 -7.46 -8.56 -8.23
N LEU A 170 -7.03 -8.59 -6.97
CA LEU A 170 -5.60 -8.65 -6.64
C LEU A 170 -4.94 -9.93 -7.15
N GLY A 171 -5.56 -11.09 -6.97
CA GLY A 171 -5.07 -12.37 -7.50
C GLY A 171 -4.87 -12.32 -9.01
N ASP A 172 -5.85 -11.77 -9.74
CA ASP A 172 -5.77 -11.59 -11.19
C ASP A 172 -4.62 -10.67 -11.63
N ALA A 173 -4.37 -9.58 -10.89
CA ALA A 173 -3.26 -8.67 -11.16
C ALA A 173 -1.90 -9.28 -10.81
N LEU A 174 -1.81 -10.02 -9.70
CA LEU A 174 -0.59 -10.65 -9.21
C LEU A 174 -0.09 -11.75 -10.16
N ARG A 175 -0.97 -12.39 -10.92
CA ARG A 175 -0.57 -13.40 -11.91
C ARG A 175 0.50 -12.89 -12.90
N ASP A 176 0.37 -11.63 -13.33
CA ASP A 176 1.23 -11.01 -14.35
C ASP A 176 2.13 -9.89 -13.78
N ASN A 177 1.92 -9.49 -12.52
CA ASN A 177 2.80 -8.53 -11.85
C ASN A 177 4.15 -9.17 -11.51
N THR A 178 5.24 -8.45 -11.78
CA THR A 178 6.62 -8.91 -11.58
C THR A 178 7.45 -7.92 -10.75
N THR A 179 6.82 -6.98 -10.06
CA THR A 179 7.50 -5.89 -9.36
C THR A 179 7.16 -5.88 -7.87
N LEU A 180 5.91 -6.20 -7.52
CA LEU A 180 5.46 -6.17 -6.14
C LEU A 180 6.13 -7.32 -5.37
N ASN A 181 6.82 -6.95 -4.30
CA ASN A 181 7.58 -7.84 -3.43
C ASN A 181 6.87 -8.10 -2.10
N GLU A 182 6.16 -7.09 -1.58
CA GLU A 182 5.45 -7.15 -0.30
C GLU A 182 4.02 -6.64 -0.46
N LEU A 183 3.06 -7.45 -0.02
CA LEU A 183 1.63 -7.11 -0.01
C LEU A 183 1.02 -7.41 1.36
N ASN A 184 0.43 -6.39 1.98
CA ASN A 184 -0.27 -6.53 3.24
C ASN A 184 -1.79 -6.33 3.06
N LEU A 185 -2.54 -7.38 3.37
CA LEU A 185 -4.01 -7.47 3.30
C LEU A 185 -4.61 -7.89 4.65
N GLY A 186 -3.90 -7.67 5.76
CA GLY A 186 -4.35 -8.11 7.06
C GLY A 186 -5.63 -7.40 7.52
N SER A 187 -6.50 -8.12 8.24
CA SER A 187 -7.77 -7.61 8.78
C SER A 187 -8.66 -6.95 7.72
N SER A 188 -8.82 -7.59 6.57
CA SER A 188 -9.49 -7.03 5.40
C SER A 188 -10.72 -7.81 4.93
N GLU A 189 -11.37 -8.53 5.85
CA GLU A 189 -12.59 -9.33 5.61
C GLU A 189 -12.43 -10.41 4.52
N ILE A 190 -11.20 -10.90 4.29
CA ILE A 190 -10.95 -11.99 3.34
C ILE A 190 -11.35 -13.32 4.00
N GLU A 191 -12.15 -14.12 3.30
CA GLU A 191 -12.55 -15.44 3.74
C GLU A 191 -11.81 -16.54 2.95
N ALA A 192 -12.30 -17.78 3.06
CA ALA A 192 -11.68 -18.94 2.43
C ALA A 192 -11.58 -18.80 0.90
N GLU A 193 -12.60 -18.24 0.25
CA GLU A 193 -12.65 -18.10 -1.20
C GLU A 193 -11.67 -17.02 -1.69
N GLY A 194 -11.59 -15.88 -1.02
CA GLY A 194 -10.60 -14.85 -1.35
C GLY A 194 -9.16 -15.35 -1.19
N ALA A 195 -8.88 -16.13 -0.13
CA ALA A 195 -7.58 -16.76 0.05
C ALA A 195 -7.24 -17.75 -1.08
N ARG A 196 -8.22 -18.55 -1.53
CA ARG A 196 -8.06 -19.44 -2.70
C ARG A 196 -7.72 -18.64 -3.96
N LEU A 197 -8.44 -17.54 -4.23
CA LEU A 197 -8.25 -16.71 -5.42
C LEU A 197 -6.89 -16.00 -5.42
N LEU A 198 -6.42 -15.52 -4.26
CA LEU A 198 -5.05 -15.02 -4.10
C LEU A 198 -4.02 -16.11 -4.38
N GLY A 199 -4.23 -17.31 -3.84
CA GLY A 199 -3.36 -18.47 -4.10
C GLY A 199 -3.25 -18.81 -5.59
N ASP A 200 -4.37 -18.83 -6.31
CA ASP A 200 -4.39 -19.09 -7.75
C ASP A 200 -3.62 -18.03 -8.55
N GLY A 201 -3.74 -16.75 -8.19
CA GLY A 201 -2.94 -15.68 -8.77
C GLY A 201 -1.44 -15.81 -8.49
N LEU A 202 -1.09 -16.26 -7.29
CA LEU A 202 0.29 -16.36 -6.83
C LEU A 202 1.00 -17.63 -7.29
N ARG A 203 0.29 -18.68 -7.70
CA ARG A 203 0.88 -19.97 -8.09
C ARG A 203 2.13 -19.86 -8.99
N ASN A 204 2.11 -18.92 -9.95
CA ASN A 204 3.21 -18.67 -10.87
C ASN A 204 3.82 -17.26 -10.76
N ASN A 205 3.42 -16.47 -9.75
CA ASN A 205 3.98 -15.15 -9.53
C ASN A 205 5.48 -15.27 -9.19
N LYS A 206 6.28 -14.33 -9.73
CA LYS A 206 7.75 -14.38 -9.68
C LYS A 206 8.39 -13.25 -8.87
N SER A 207 7.61 -12.42 -8.20
CA SER A 207 8.12 -11.24 -7.49
C SER A 207 7.70 -11.18 -6.02
N LEU A 208 6.49 -11.64 -5.68
CA LEU A 208 5.96 -11.47 -4.34
C LEU A 208 6.68 -12.42 -3.37
N THR A 209 7.43 -11.82 -2.46
CA THR A 209 8.22 -12.52 -1.43
C THR A 209 7.53 -12.55 -0.08
N SER A 210 6.65 -11.58 0.20
CA SER A 210 5.90 -11.48 1.44
C SER A 210 4.42 -11.19 1.19
N LEU A 211 3.56 -12.03 1.77
CA LEU A 211 2.11 -11.85 1.79
C LEU A 211 1.61 -11.89 3.22
N LYS A 212 0.95 -10.81 3.66
CA LYS A 212 0.36 -10.74 4.99
C LYS A 212 -1.16 -10.80 4.91
N LEU A 213 -1.73 -11.81 5.57
CA LEU A 213 -3.15 -12.08 5.61
C LEU A 213 -3.69 -12.14 7.04
N ALA A 214 -2.88 -11.72 8.03
CA ALA A 214 -3.25 -11.84 9.42
C ALA A 214 -4.60 -11.18 9.76
N GLY A 215 -5.40 -11.81 10.62
CA GLY A 215 -6.68 -11.26 11.08
C GLY A 215 -7.84 -11.32 10.08
N ASN A 216 -7.77 -12.20 9.08
CA ASN A 216 -8.84 -12.49 8.11
C ASN A 216 -9.57 -13.81 8.44
N SER A 217 -10.82 -14.03 8.02
CA SER A 217 -11.58 -15.26 8.37
C SER A 217 -11.32 -16.40 7.36
N ILE A 218 -10.04 -16.75 7.14
CA ILE A 218 -9.61 -17.68 6.09
C ILE A 218 -10.01 -19.14 6.40
N LYS A 219 -9.97 -19.54 7.67
CA LYS A 219 -10.32 -20.89 8.16
C LYS A 219 -9.48 -22.01 7.54
N ASP A 220 -9.73 -23.25 7.95
CA ASP A 220 -8.98 -24.43 7.48
C ASP A 220 -9.01 -24.61 5.96
N GLU A 221 -10.18 -24.42 5.34
CA GLU A 221 -10.38 -24.60 3.90
C GLU A 221 -9.56 -23.59 3.08
N GLY A 222 -9.62 -22.31 3.45
CA GLY A 222 -8.85 -21.26 2.78
C GLY A 222 -7.35 -21.46 2.92
N VAL A 223 -6.88 -21.85 4.10
CA VAL A 223 -5.46 -22.19 4.34
C VAL A 223 -5.04 -23.35 3.43
N GLN A 224 -5.81 -24.43 3.37
CA GLN A 224 -5.50 -25.57 2.50
C GLN A 224 -5.42 -25.17 1.03
N HIS A 225 -6.40 -24.40 0.54
CA HIS A 225 -6.40 -23.93 -0.84
C HIS A 225 -5.20 -23.05 -1.17
N LEU A 226 -4.91 -22.06 -0.31
CA LEU A 226 -3.79 -21.16 -0.47
C LEU A 226 -2.45 -21.93 -0.51
N LEU A 227 -2.22 -22.83 0.44
CA LEU A 227 -0.97 -23.60 0.52
C LEU A 227 -0.82 -24.59 -0.65
N ASN A 228 -1.90 -25.23 -1.09
CA ASN A 228 -1.88 -26.10 -2.28
C ASN A 228 -1.49 -25.32 -3.55
N ALA A 229 -1.97 -24.08 -3.70
CA ALA A 229 -1.60 -23.24 -4.83
C ALA A 229 -0.14 -22.77 -4.76
N LEU A 230 0.37 -22.53 -3.55
CA LEU A 230 1.74 -22.07 -3.30
C LEU A 230 2.78 -23.20 -3.22
N GLU A 231 2.37 -24.46 -3.24
CA GLU A 231 3.26 -25.62 -3.03
C GLU A 231 4.51 -25.65 -3.94
N ASN A 232 4.39 -25.11 -5.16
CA ASN A 232 5.48 -25.02 -6.12
C ASN A 232 5.99 -23.59 -6.35
N ASN A 233 5.43 -22.59 -5.65
CA ASN A 233 5.93 -21.22 -5.69
C ASN A 233 7.15 -21.13 -4.77
N ILE A 234 8.35 -20.97 -5.32
CA ILE A 234 9.61 -20.88 -4.56
C ILE A 234 10.05 -19.44 -4.24
N ILE A 235 9.19 -18.46 -4.55
CA ILE A 235 9.50 -17.02 -4.43
C ILE A 235 8.91 -16.45 -3.14
N LEU A 236 7.69 -16.86 -2.80
CA LEU A 236 7.02 -16.43 -1.57
C LEU A 236 7.66 -17.10 -0.36
N ASN A 237 8.42 -16.33 0.41
CA ASN A 237 9.15 -16.84 1.57
C ASN A 237 8.44 -16.55 2.90
N ASP A 238 7.70 -15.44 2.96
CA ASP A 238 7.06 -14.97 4.19
C ASP A 238 5.53 -14.91 3.99
N LEU A 239 4.83 -15.85 4.61
CA LEU A 239 3.37 -15.89 4.62
C LEU A 239 2.86 -15.69 6.05
N ASP A 240 2.15 -14.61 6.32
CA ASP A 240 1.57 -14.34 7.63
C ASP A 240 0.07 -14.71 7.68
N LEU A 241 -0.24 -15.74 8.45
CA LEU A 241 -1.59 -16.26 8.71
C LEU A 241 -1.96 -16.12 10.20
N ALA A 242 -1.31 -15.24 10.97
CA ALA A 242 -1.70 -15.02 12.36
C ALA A 242 -3.18 -14.58 12.45
N ARG A 243 -3.92 -15.09 13.43
CA ARG A 243 -5.32 -14.75 13.68
C ARG A 243 -6.25 -14.99 12.50
N THR A 244 -6.01 -16.01 11.67
CA THR A 244 -6.88 -16.29 10.50
C THR A 244 -7.95 -17.37 10.71
N GLU A 245 -8.35 -17.58 11.96
CA GLU A 245 -9.47 -18.45 12.37
C GLU A 245 -9.37 -19.90 11.86
N PHE A 246 -8.17 -20.42 11.60
CA PHE A 246 -7.97 -21.84 11.32
C PHE A 246 -7.85 -22.65 12.62
N GLU A 247 -8.29 -23.90 12.55
CA GLU A 247 -8.27 -24.88 13.62
C GLU A 247 -7.17 -25.93 13.36
N ASP A 248 -7.39 -27.17 13.78
CA ASP A 248 -6.37 -28.22 13.71
C ASP A 248 -6.10 -28.72 12.28
N GLY A 249 -7.08 -28.61 11.37
CA GLY A 249 -6.89 -28.95 9.96
C GLY A 249 -5.95 -27.97 9.25
N GLY A 250 -6.10 -26.66 9.51
CA GLY A 250 -5.23 -25.63 8.97
C GLY A 250 -3.83 -25.68 9.57
N LYS A 251 -3.70 -25.91 10.89
CA LYS A 251 -2.39 -26.14 11.54
C LYS A 251 -1.63 -27.29 10.89
N LYS A 252 -2.31 -28.41 10.65
CA LYS A 252 -1.69 -29.57 10.00
C LYS A 252 -1.25 -29.24 8.57
N ALA A 253 -2.08 -28.53 7.79
CA ALA A 253 -1.74 -28.11 6.44
C ALA A 253 -0.50 -27.20 6.41
N ILE A 254 -0.40 -26.26 7.35
CA ILE A 254 0.77 -25.39 7.52
C ILE A 254 2.01 -26.21 7.88
N ASP A 255 1.93 -27.11 8.87
CA ASP A 255 3.05 -27.94 9.28
C ASP A 255 3.58 -28.82 8.13
N ASP A 256 2.67 -29.40 7.33
CA ASP A 256 3.03 -30.23 6.17
C ASP A 256 3.65 -29.37 5.05
N TYR A 257 3.11 -28.18 4.79
CA TYR A 257 3.64 -27.23 3.81
C TYR A 257 5.04 -26.74 4.16
N VAL A 258 5.27 -26.30 5.41
CA VAL A 258 6.57 -25.81 5.88
C VAL A 258 7.62 -26.91 5.79
N LYS A 259 7.29 -28.14 6.20
CA LYS A 259 8.22 -29.30 6.07
C LYS A 259 8.59 -29.59 4.62
N LYS A 260 7.65 -29.42 3.69
CA LYS A 260 7.85 -29.73 2.27
C LYS A 260 8.63 -28.65 1.53
N THR A 261 8.33 -27.38 1.81
CA THR A 261 8.81 -26.23 1.02
C THR A 261 9.94 -25.46 1.67
N GLY A 262 10.03 -25.46 3.01
CA GLY A 262 10.97 -24.65 3.77
C GLY A 262 10.58 -23.17 3.89
N HIS A 263 9.39 -22.77 3.40
CA HIS A 263 8.89 -21.40 3.55
C HIS A 263 8.59 -21.06 5.01
N THR A 264 8.66 -19.76 5.34
CA THR A 264 8.26 -19.24 6.63
C THR A 264 6.77 -18.95 6.62
N VAL A 265 6.03 -19.58 7.53
CA VAL A 265 4.62 -19.27 7.77
C VAL A 265 4.47 -18.78 9.21
N PHE A 266 4.06 -17.52 9.38
CA PHE A 266 3.79 -16.93 10.69
C PHE A 266 2.36 -17.25 11.13
N THR A 267 2.19 -17.63 12.39
CA THR A 267 0.91 -18.01 13.00
C THR A 267 0.79 -17.44 14.41
N ASP A 268 -0.35 -17.64 15.07
CA ASP A 268 -0.57 -17.19 16.45
C ASP A 268 0.40 -17.80 17.48
N ARG A 269 1.17 -18.82 17.13
CA ARG A 269 2.19 -19.40 18.03
C ARG A 269 3.46 -18.56 18.11
N ASP A 270 3.62 -17.60 17.20
CA ASP A 270 4.85 -16.81 17.05
C ASP A 270 4.81 -15.48 17.83
N PHE A 271 3.73 -15.20 18.57
CA PHE A 271 3.48 -13.96 19.33
C PHE A 271 2.87 -14.23 20.71
#